data_AF-A0A9D9G9R3-F1
#
_entry.id   AF-A0A9D9G9R3-F1
#
_cell.length_a   1.000
_cell.length_b   1.000
_cell.length_c   1.000
_cell.angle_alpha   90.00
_cell.angle_beta   90.00
_cell.angle_gamma   90.00
#
_symmetry.space_group_name_H-M   'P 1'
#
loop_
_entity.id
_entity.type
_entity.pdbx_description
1 polymer ?
#
loop_
_entity_poly.entity_id
_entity_poly.type
_entity_poly.pdbx_seq_one_letter_code
_entity_poly.pdbx_strand_id
1 'polypeptide(L)'
;VKVVGPQVLVNGKPIRLRGVNRHEHDPNLAKVMTEEMMLKDVQLMKRANINAVRTAHYPDVPRWYELCDEYGIYVMDEANIETHGVRGWLASHPDWANSFMDRTIRMAMRDRNYPCIISWSLGNESGYGFNFAATAAWLKDFDPTRFIHSEGAQGSPKDPEAVDVIARFYPRTQDAYVNPNIPEGEDAERAENARWERLLSIARDTANGDRPVMTSEYAHAMGNAMGNFKEYWDEIYSHPRMLGGFIWDWADQGIYQKLPDGRIQVSYGGDFGDKPNLKAFCFNGVVLSDRSLTPKYEEVKKVYQPFLIELLPQAANEKDLRIRLTNRQHHLSTEPYELSWVLCQEGKEVEDWTEYLPVIQPGESAEIAIHSRRWKNMKGNVQLRVSLRLKEATLWAEKGYEIAWEQFTLKQADLSAKPLVAAKVEVNQDGNTLKAKVKQVEYVWDLTSGAVLSAKANGFEWIDQPQDLPAQPYFQAFRAPTDNDAGFGNWLAKDWRNHQMDAPQIKPEQVSYKTLENGCLQVFVKIVYHYAQGSILREIRYTLDGRGQLDVQEKYQPQGSLPVLPRLGVAWIF
;
A
#
# COMPACT_ATOMS: atom_id res chain seq x y z
N VAL A 1 18.59 -21.08 -14.94
CA VAL A 1 17.66 -21.07 -13.79
C VAL A 1 17.12 -22.49 -13.59
N LYS A 2 16.73 -22.91 -12.39
CA LYS A 2 16.17 -24.26 -12.17
C LYS A 2 15.01 -24.24 -11.18
N VAL A 3 13.98 -25.03 -11.44
CA VAL A 3 12.96 -25.37 -10.44
C VAL A 3 13.38 -26.68 -9.77
N VAL A 4 13.56 -26.66 -8.44
CA VAL A 4 13.96 -27.82 -7.65
C VAL A 4 13.00 -27.97 -6.48
N GLY A 5 12.10 -28.94 -6.59
CA GLY A 5 11.00 -29.14 -5.65
C GLY A 5 10.23 -27.82 -5.42
N PRO A 6 10.18 -27.30 -4.18
CA PRO A 6 9.41 -26.11 -3.82
C PRO A 6 10.00 -24.77 -4.27
N GLN A 7 11.17 -24.73 -4.89
CA GLN A 7 11.90 -23.46 -5.07
C GLN A 7 12.39 -23.25 -6.50
N VAL A 8 12.39 -21.98 -6.90
CA VAL A 8 13.14 -21.50 -8.06
C VAL A 8 14.53 -21.06 -7.59
N LEU A 9 15.56 -21.60 -8.23
CA LEU A 9 16.96 -21.33 -7.93
C LEU A 9 17.64 -20.56 -9.05
N VAL A 10 18.38 -19.51 -8.68
CA VAL A 10 19.31 -18.80 -9.56
C VAL A 10 20.72 -18.99 -9.00
N ASN A 11 21.62 -19.55 -9.81
CA ASN A 11 22.98 -19.92 -9.40
C ASN A 11 23.01 -20.78 -8.13
N GLY A 12 22.06 -21.72 -8.03
CA GLY A 12 21.95 -22.65 -6.90
C GLY A 12 21.36 -22.06 -5.61
N LYS A 13 20.96 -20.78 -5.61
CA LYS A 13 20.34 -20.13 -4.45
C LYS A 13 18.85 -19.90 -4.66
N PRO A 14 17.99 -20.19 -3.67
CA PRO A 14 16.57 -19.91 -3.76
C PRO A 14 16.34 -18.40 -3.78
N ILE A 15 15.42 -17.96 -4.64
CA ILE A 15 15.09 -16.55 -4.79
C ILE A 15 13.65 -16.25 -4.35
N ARG A 16 13.39 -14.98 -4.08
CA ARG A 16 12.08 -14.35 -3.98
C ARG A 16 11.92 -13.26 -5.04
N LEU A 17 10.82 -13.28 -5.77
CA LEU A 17 10.43 -12.28 -6.76
C LEU A 17 9.71 -11.15 -6.04
N ARG A 18 10.44 -10.04 -5.87
CA ARG A 18 9.95 -8.72 -5.45
C ARG A 18 9.61 -7.96 -6.73
N GLY A 19 8.52 -8.36 -7.37
CA GLY A 19 8.23 -8.02 -8.74
C GLY A 19 7.18 -6.93 -8.93
N VAL A 20 7.16 -6.35 -10.12
CA VAL A 20 6.07 -5.47 -10.58
C VAL A 20 5.75 -5.77 -12.06
N ASN A 21 4.47 -5.72 -12.42
CA ASN A 21 4.05 -5.72 -13.82
C ASN A 21 4.35 -4.35 -14.43
N ARG A 22 4.90 -4.33 -15.64
CA ARG A 22 5.20 -3.07 -16.34
C ARG A 22 4.62 -3.14 -17.75
N HIS A 23 3.76 -2.18 -18.06
CA HIS A 23 3.41 -1.84 -19.42
C HIS A 23 4.40 -0.81 -20.00
N GLU A 24 4.68 -0.92 -21.31
CA GLU A 24 5.33 0.15 -22.06
C GLU A 24 4.34 1.32 -22.22
N HIS A 25 4.49 2.34 -21.38
CA HIS A 25 3.65 3.53 -21.41
C HIS A 25 4.42 4.80 -21.06
N ASP A 26 4.34 5.80 -21.92
CA ASP A 26 4.84 7.17 -21.77
C ASP A 26 3.65 8.14 -21.85
N PRO A 27 3.54 9.15 -20.95
CA PRO A 27 2.39 10.04 -20.92
C PRO A 27 2.25 10.94 -22.15
N ASN A 28 3.33 11.18 -22.90
CA ASN A 28 3.33 12.02 -24.10
C ASN A 28 3.27 11.19 -25.39
N LEU A 29 3.93 10.03 -25.40
CA LEU A 29 4.12 9.20 -26.60
C LEU A 29 3.28 7.91 -26.57
N ALA A 30 2.44 7.73 -25.53
CA ALA A 30 1.65 6.55 -25.28
C ALA A 30 2.51 5.28 -25.26
N LYS A 31 2.48 4.44 -26.31
CA LYS A 31 3.18 3.14 -26.31
C LYS A 31 4.62 3.20 -26.84
N VAL A 32 5.13 4.39 -27.21
CA VAL A 32 6.52 4.55 -27.65
C VAL A 32 7.41 4.85 -26.44
N MET A 33 8.31 3.92 -26.12
CA MET A 33 9.27 4.09 -25.02
C MET A 33 10.53 4.81 -25.50
N THR A 34 10.98 5.80 -24.71
CA THR A 34 12.32 6.38 -24.82
C THR A 34 13.29 5.65 -23.88
N GLU A 35 14.57 5.66 -24.21
CA GLU A 35 15.61 5.14 -23.31
C GLU A 35 15.63 5.88 -21.97
N GLU A 36 15.39 7.20 -21.97
CA GLU A 36 15.29 8.00 -20.76
C GLU A 36 14.18 7.49 -19.83
N MET A 37 12.99 7.20 -20.36
CA MET A 37 11.87 6.69 -19.57
C MET A 37 12.17 5.28 -19.04
N MET A 38 12.78 4.41 -19.86
CA MET A 38 13.21 3.08 -19.41
C MET A 38 14.28 3.14 -18.32
N LEU A 39 15.25 4.04 -18.44
CA LEU A 39 16.26 4.31 -17.41
C LEU A 39 15.64 4.83 -16.12
N LYS A 40 14.65 5.72 -16.22
CA LYS A 40 13.91 6.20 -15.06
C LYS A 40 13.17 5.07 -14.36
N ASP A 41 12.49 4.20 -15.12
CA ASP A 41 11.79 3.03 -14.60
C ASP A 41 12.74 2.09 -13.85
N VAL A 42 13.82 1.62 -14.50
CA VAL A 42 14.74 0.64 -13.90
C VAL A 42 15.42 1.18 -12.64
N GLN A 43 15.81 2.46 -12.63
CA GLN A 43 16.44 3.08 -11.46
C GLN A 43 15.46 3.23 -10.30
N LEU A 44 14.23 3.68 -10.56
CA LEU A 44 13.20 3.82 -9.53
C LEU A 44 12.78 2.46 -8.98
N MET A 45 12.69 1.42 -9.81
CA MET A 45 12.41 0.05 -9.35
C MET A 45 13.50 -0.44 -8.41
N LYS A 46 14.78 -0.33 -8.79
CA LYS A 46 15.91 -0.72 -7.94
C LYS A 46 15.93 0.04 -6.60
N ARG A 47 15.65 1.34 -6.63
CA ARG A 47 15.50 2.20 -5.44
C ARG A 47 14.35 1.76 -4.52
N ALA A 48 13.31 1.15 -5.07
CA ALA A 48 12.16 0.61 -4.34
C ALA A 48 12.35 -0.85 -3.87
N ASN A 49 13.56 -1.39 -3.92
CA ASN A 49 13.84 -2.79 -3.61
C ASN A 49 13.16 -3.82 -4.53
N ILE A 50 12.63 -3.38 -5.69
CA ILE A 50 12.11 -4.27 -6.74
C ILE A 50 13.30 -4.99 -7.39
N ASN A 51 13.17 -6.30 -7.59
CA ASN A 51 14.20 -7.13 -8.21
C ASN A 51 13.69 -7.91 -9.43
N ALA A 52 12.41 -7.80 -9.78
CA ALA A 52 11.83 -8.51 -10.90
C ALA A 52 10.80 -7.67 -11.66
N VAL A 53 10.67 -7.88 -12.97
CA VAL A 53 9.64 -7.28 -13.81
C VAL A 53 9.00 -8.35 -14.70
N ARG A 54 7.67 -8.28 -14.84
CA ARG A 54 6.92 -9.03 -15.85
C ARG A 54 6.54 -8.05 -16.96
N THR A 55 6.84 -8.41 -18.21
CA THR A 55 6.53 -7.60 -19.40
C THR A 55 5.05 -7.76 -19.77
N ALA A 56 4.18 -7.11 -19.00
CA ALA A 56 2.73 -7.21 -19.16
C ALA A 56 2.29 -6.49 -20.47
N HIS A 57 1.69 -7.13 -21.47
CA HIS A 57 1.51 -8.57 -21.69
C HIS A 57 2.05 -8.98 -23.06
N TYR A 58 3.29 -8.58 -23.32
CA TYR A 58 3.97 -8.74 -24.60
C TYR A 58 5.49 -8.59 -24.44
N PRO A 59 6.27 -9.02 -25.44
CA PRO A 59 7.71 -8.76 -25.42
C PRO A 59 7.97 -7.26 -25.61
N ASP A 60 8.74 -6.67 -24.71
CA ASP A 60 9.11 -5.26 -24.71
C ASP A 60 10.12 -4.94 -25.86
N VAL A 61 10.47 -3.66 -26.01
CA VAL A 61 11.55 -3.22 -26.90
C VAL A 61 12.90 -3.82 -26.46
N PRO A 62 13.78 -4.30 -27.37
CA PRO A 62 15.04 -4.97 -27.01
C PRO A 62 15.93 -4.19 -26.01
N ARG A 63 15.93 -2.85 -26.10
CA ARG A 63 16.70 -2.00 -25.19
C ARG A 63 16.30 -2.16 -23.72
N TRP A 64 15.05 -2.54 -23.43
CA TRP A 64 14.61 -2.81 -22.06
C TRP A 64 15.35 -3.99 -21.42
N TYR A 65 15.55 -5.08 -22.16
CA TYR A 65 16.26 -6.26 -21.65
C TYR A 65 17.75 -5.97 -21.45
N GLU A 66 18.38 -5.20 -22.33
CA GLU A 66 19.77 -4.74 -22.15
C GLU A 66 19.93 -3.91 -20.87
N LEU A 67 18.97 -3.03 -20.56
CA LEU A 67 18.97 -2.28 -19.32
C LEU A 67 18.73 -3.18 -18.11
N CYS A 68 17.85 -4.18 -18.21
CA CYS A 68 17.64 -5.16 -17.14
C CYS A 68 18.87 -6.01 -16.86
N ASP A 69 19.63 -6.39 -17.89
CA ASP A 69 20.93 -7.05 -17.75
C ASP A 69 21.93 -6.18 -16.99
N GLU A 70 22.06 -4.91 -17.41
CA GLU A 70 23.04 -3.97 -16.84
C GLU A 70 22.73 -3.61 -15.39
N TYR A 71 21.45 -3.36 -15.08
CA TYR A 71 21.01 -2.92 -13.75
C TYR A 71 20.70 -4.08 -12.79
N GLY A 72 20.60 -5.31 -13.30
CA GLY A 72 20.31 -6.51 -12.53
C GLY A 72 18.87 -6.53 -12.01
N ILE A 73 17.93 -6.81 -12.92
CA ILE A 73 16.52 -7.11 -12.66
C ILE A 73 16.16 -8.45 -13.32
N TYR A 74 15.46 -9.33 -12.61
CA TYR A 74 14.91 -10.55 -13.19
C TYR A 74 13.72 -10.24 -14.09
N VAL A 75 13.68 -10.81 -15.29
CA VAL A 75 12.58 -10.60 -16.24
C VAL A 75 11.81 -11.90 -16.45
N MET A 76 10.49 -11.80 -16.36
CA MET A 76 9.57 -12.76 -16.94
C MET A 76 9.09 -12.18 -18.27
N ASP A 77 9.57 -12.77 -19.36
CA ASP A 77 9.27 -12.31 -20.72
C ASP A 77 8.04 -13.03 -21.26
N GLU A 78 7.04 -12.29 -21.69
CA GLU A 78 5.69 -12.78 -21.95
C GLU A 78 5.31 -12.69 -23.42
N ALA A 79 4.86 -13.80 -24.00
CA ALA A 79 4.41 -13.81 -25.39
C ALA A 79 3.17 -12.90 -25.54
N ASN A 80 3.09 -12.16 -26.64
CA ASN A 80 1.97 -11.27 -26.94
C ASN A 80 0.71 -12.07 -27.33
N ILE A 81 0.12 -12.78 -26.37
CA ILE A 81 -1.07 -13.62 -26.56
C ILE A 81 -2.03 -13.28 -25.42
N GLU A 82 -3.04 -12.48 -25.73
CA GLU A 82 -4.13 -12.19 -24.82
C GLU A 82 -5.48 -12.26 -25.55
N THR A 83 -6.37 -13.12 -25.07
CA THR A 83 -7.69 -13.36 -25.65
C THR A 83 -8.79 -13.20 -24.61
N HIS A 84 -8.62 -12.29 -23.65
CA HIS A 84 -9.52 -12.04 -22.52
C HIS A 84 -11.00 -12.09 -22.91
N GLY A 85 -11.37 -11.37 -23.98
CA GLY A 85 -12.76 -11.27 -24.45
C GLY A 85 -13.41 -12.59 -24.89
N VAL A 86 -12.63 -13.59 -25.29
CA VAL A 86 -13.11 -14.92 -25.72
C VAL A 86 -12.55 -16.08 -24.88
N ARG A 87 -11.76 -15.77 -23.84
CA ARG A 87 -11.14 -16.72 -22.92
C ARG A 87 -10.43 -17.86 -23.66
N GLY A 88 -10.54 -19.09 -23.14
CA GLY A 88 -9.89 -20.31 -23.64
C GLY A 88 -10.33 -20.81 -25.02
N TRP A 89 -11.25 -20.13 -25.70
CA TRP A 89 -11.77 -20.58 -26.99
C TRP A 89 -10.65 -20.66 -28.04
N LEU A 90 -9.88 -19.58 -28.21
CA LEU A 90 -8.76 -19.52 -29.16
C LEU A 90 -7.60 -20.44 -28.77
N ALA A 91 -7.33 -20.59 -27.48
CA ALA A 91 -6.32 -21.53 -26.98
C ALA A 91 -6.66 -22.99 -27.30
N SER A 92 -7.93 -23.29 -27.60
CA SER A 92 -8.45 -24.62 -27.89
C SER A 92 -8.97 -24.78 -29.33
N HIS A 93 -8.63 -23.86 -30.24
CA HIS A 93 -9.08 -23.92 -31.63
C HIS A 93 -7.91 -24.19 -32.59
N PRO A 94 -7.98 -25.22 -33.45
CA PRO A 94 -6.81 -25.69 -34.20
C PRO A 94 -6.35 -24.70 -35.27
N ASP A 95 -7.27 -23.94 -35.83
CA ASP A 95 -6.96 -22.91 -36.83
C ASP A 95 -6.05 -21.80 -36.28
N TRP A 96 -5.96 -21.68 -34.94
CA TRP A 96 -5.12 -20.69 -34.26
C TRP A 96 -3.76 -21.24 -33.80
N ALA A 97 -3.49 -22.53 -33.99
CA ALA A 97 -2.25 -23.16 -33.55
C ALA A 97 -0.99 -22.44 -34.07
N ASN A 98 -0.95 -22.12 -35.37
CA ASN A 98 0.17 -21.42 -35.97
C ASN A 98 0.37 -20.00 -35.39
N SER A 99 -0.71 -19.30 -35.05
CA SER A 99 -0.66 -17.95 -34.47
C SER A 99 -0.06 -17.95 -33.06
N PHE A 100 -0.40 -18.96 -32.25
CA PHE A 100 0.17 -19.14 -30.91
C PHE A 100 1.65 -19.53 -31.01
N MET A 101 1.97 -20.49 -31.88
CA MET A 101 3.35 -20.92 -32.12
C MET A 101 4.24 -19.78 -32.62
N ASP A 102 3.80 -18.98 -33.61
CA ASP A 102 4.58 -17.88 -34.16
C ASP A 102 4.98 -16.86 -33.08
N ARG A 103 4.02 -16.42 -32.27
CA ARG A 103 4.23 -15.42 -31.21
C ARG A 103 5.22 -15.92 -30.15
N THR A 104 5.08 -17.18 -29.72
CA THR A 104 5.99 -17.78 -28.74
C THR A 104 7.39 -18.01 -29.33
N ILE A 105 7.48 -18.59 -30.52
CA ILE A 105 8.76 -18.90 -31.17
C ILE A 105 9.55 -17.61 -31.40
N ARG A 106 8.91 -16.56 -31.92
CA ARG A 106 9.61 -15.32 -32.26
C ARG A 106 10.12 -14.55 -31.04
N MET A 107 9.36 -14.53 -29.95
CA MET A 107 9.84 -14.00 -28.66
C MET A 107 11.08 -14.76 -28.20
N ALA A 108 10.97 -16.08 -28.01
CA ALA A 108 12.07 -16.88 -27.49
C ALA A 108 13.32 -16.84 -28.39
N MET A 109 13.15 -16.87 -29.71
CA MET A 109 14.25 -16.77 -30.67
C MET A 109 14.96 -15.41 -30.60
N ARG A 110 14.23 -14.31 -30.39
CA ARG A 110 14.78 -12.96 -30.26
C ARG A 110 15.54 -12.81 -28.94
N ASP A 111 14.96 -13.31 -27.84
CA ASP A 111 15.32 -12.85 -26.49
C ASP A 111 16.11 -13.87 -25.66
N ARG A 112 16.26 -15.13 -26.11
CA ARG A 112 16.95 -16.23 -25.39
C ARG A 112 18.36 -15.92 -24.85
N ASN A 113 19.04 -14.92 -25.38
CA ASN A 113 20.41 -14.58 -25.00
C ASN A 113 20.50 -13.57 -23.85
N TYR A 114 19.39 -12.93 -23.45
CA TYR A 114 19.38 -12.01 -22.33
C TYR A 114 19.41 -12.78 -20.99
N PRO A 115 20.48 -12.65 -20.16
CA PRO A 115 20.56 -13.31 -18.86
C PRO A 115 19.55 -12.79 -17.83
N CYS A 116 19.01 -11.58 -17.98
CA CYS A 116 17.95 -11.07 -17.11
C CYS A 116 16.69 -11.93 -17.18
N ILE A 117 16.40 -12.55 -18.32
CA ILE A 117 15.22 -13.37 -18.52
C ILE A 117 15.40 -14.69 -17.78
N ILE A 118 14.58 -14.90 -16.75
CA ILE A 118 14.59 -16.14 -15.94
C ILE A 118 13.40 -17.05 -16.23
N SER A 119 12.37 -16.51 -16.90
CA SER A 119 11.12 -17.20 -17.19
C SER A 119 10.55 -16.80 -18.55
N TRP A 120 9.95 -17.79 -19.21
CA TRP A 120 9.07 -17.57 -20.36
C TRP A 120 7.62 -17.64 -19.89
N SER A 121 6.83 -16.62 -20.20
CA SER A 121 5.39 -16.67 -20.03
C SER A 121 4.66 -16.90 -21.36
N LEU A 122 3.69 -17.81 -21.33
CA LEU A 122 2.93 -18.19 -22.53
C LEU A 122 1.97 -17.09 -23.01
N GLY A 123 1.61 -16.12 -22.17
CA GLY A 123 0.64 -15.07 -22.45
C GLY A 123 -0.23 -14.76 -21.24
N ASN A 124 -1.31 -14.02 -21.47
CA ASN A 124 -2.18 -13.47 -20.42
C ASN A 124 -3.66 -13.78 -20.68
N GLU A 125 -4.45 -14.00 -19.63
CA GLU A 125 -5.94 -14.07 -19.60
C GLU A 125 -6.64 -14.81 -20.77
N SER A 126 -5.98 -15.82 -21.34
CA SER A 126 -6.42 -16.50 -22.57
C SER A 126 -6.98 -17.90 -22.30
N GLY A 127 -7.24 -18.24 -21.04
CA GLY A 127 -7.52 -19.61 -20.60
C GLY A 127 -6.35 -20.56 -20.90
N TYR A 128 -6.62 -21.88 -20.94
CA TYR A 128 -5.64 -22.89 -21.32
C TYR A 128 -6.24 -23.91 -22.29
N GLY A 129 -5.44 -24.35 -23.25
CA GLY A 129 -5.86 -25.29 -24.30
C GLY A 129 -4.65 -25.88 -25.03
N PHE A 130 -4.89 -26.73 -26.02
CA PHE A 130 -3.81 -27.46 -26.69
C PHE A 130 -2.82 -26.57 -27.44
N ASN A 131 -3.22 -25.35 -27.85
CA ASN A 131 -2.30 -24.40 -28.46
C ASN A 131 -1.25 -23.94 -27.44
N PHE A 132 -1.64 -23.66 -26.19
CA PHE A 132 -0.68 -23.36 -25.13
C PHE A 132 0.17 -24.57 -24.76
N ALA A 133 -0.42 -25.77 -24.69
CA ALA A 133 0.33 -27.00 -24.45
C ALA A 133 1.42 -27.22 -25.50
N ALA A 134 1.12 -26.96 -26.78
CA ALA A 134 2.09 -27.06 -27.88
C ALA A 134 3.22 -26.02 -27.75
N THR A 135 2.90 -24.75 -27.46
CA THR A 135 3.91 -23.71 -27.25
C THR A 135 4.80 -23.98 -26.05
N ALA A 136 4.24 -24.50 -24.94
CA ALA A 136 4.98 -24.86 -23.75
C ALA A 136 5.91 -26.05 -24.02
N ALA A 137 5.42 -27.10 -24.68
CA ALA A 137 6.24 -28.25 -25.06
C ALA A 137 7.42 -27.84 -25.95
N TRP A 138 7.18 -26.95 -26.92
CA TRP A 138 8.24 -26.41 -27.76
C TRP A 138 9.26 -25.60 -26.97
N LEU A 139 8.83 -24.72 -26.05
CA LEU A 139 9.75 -23.97 -25.18
C LEU A 139 10.60 -24.88 -24.30
N LYS A 140 10.02 -25.95 -23.73
CA LYS A 140 10.77 -26.92 -22.92
C LYS A 140 11.87 -27.63 -23.70
N ASP A 141 11.63 -27.93 -24.97
CA ASP A 141 12.63 -28.55 -25.87
C ASP A 141 13.67 -27.52 -26.35
N PHE A 142 13.22 -26.34 -26.76
CA PHE A 142 14.06 -25.28 -27.31
C PHE A 142 15.00 -24.64 -26.28
N ASP A 143 14.49 -24.32 -25.09
CA ASP A 143 15.22 -23.63 -24.04
C ASP A 143 14.88 -24.20 -22.65
N PRO A 144 15.53 -25.30 -22.23
CA PRO A 144 15.35 -25.88 -20.91
C PRO A 144 16.04 -25.07 -19.78
N THR A 145 16.62 -23.90 -20.08
CA THR A 145 17.41 -23.11 -19.10
C THR A 145 16.56 -22.15 -18.26
N ARG A 146 15.28 -21.99 -18.61
CA ARG A 146 14.29 -21.08 -18.00
C ARG A 146 13.02 -21.84 -17.64
N PHE A 147 12.28 -21.36 -16.64
CA PHE A 147 11.02 -21.97 -16.22
C PHE A 147 9.82 -21.34 -16.95
N ILE A 148 8.78 -22.13 -17.19
CA ILE A 148 7.58 -21.72 -17.91
C ILE A 148 6.48 -21.29 -16.94
N HIS A 149 5.93 -20.12 -17.20
CA HIS A 149 4.81 -19.50 -16.51
C HIS A 149 3.56 -19.40 -17.41
N SER A 150 2.39 -19.70 -16.87
CA SER A 150 1.12 -19.29 -17.45
C SER A 150 0.04 -19.27 -16.37
N GLU A 151 -0.54 -18.11 -16.11
CA GLU A 151 -1.64 -18.00 -15.15
C GLU A 151 -2.89 -18.74 -15.64
N GLY A 152 -3.22 -18.65 -16.93
CA GLY A 152 -4.42 -19.29 -17.50
C GLY A 152 -4.45 -20.81 -17.39
N ALA A 153 -3.32 -21.43 -17.02
CA ALA A 153 -3.15 -22.88 -16.82
C ALA A 153 -3.75 -23.39 -15.50
N GLN A 154 -4.73 -22.70 -14.92
CA GLN A 154 -5.41 -23.15 -13.71
C GLN A 154 -6.22 -24.41 -14.01
N GLY A 155 -5.84 -25.54 -13.40
CA GLY A 155 -6.53 -26.81 -13.58
C GLY A 155 -7.15 -27.33 -12.28
N SER A 156 -8.22 -28.12 -12.40
CA SER A 156 -8.87 -28.79 -11.28
C SER A 156 -8.87 -30.30 -11.49
N PRO A 157 -8.27 -31.12 -10.59
CA PRO A 157 -7.65 -30.72 -9.32
C PRO A 157 -6.19 -30.24 -9.46
N LYS A 158 -5.59 -30.28 -10.67
CA LYS A 158 -4.18 -29.93 -10.88
C LYS A 158 -3.94 -29.06 -12.11
N ASP A 159 -3.04 -28.10 -11.99
CA ASP A 159 -2.46 -27.35 -13.11
C ASP A 159 -1.64 -28.31 -14.00
N PRO A 160 -1.58 -28.11 -15.33
CA PRO A 160 -0.89 -29.02 -16.24
C PRO A 160 0.63 -29.04 -16.01
N GLU A 161 1.27 -30.17 -16.27
CA GLU A 161 2.73 -30.35 -16.18
C GLU A 161 3.52 -29.51 -17.22
N ALA A 162 2.81 -28.88 -18.16
CA ALA A 162 3.38 -27.99 -19.14
C ALA A 162 3.92 -26.69 -18.52
N VAL A 163 3.47 -26.30 -17.32
CA VAL A 163 3.97 -25.13 -16.57
C VAL A 163 4.74 -25.57 -15.32
N ASP A 164 5.79 -24.83 -14.99
CA ASP A 164 6.73 -25.21 -13.94
C ASP A 164 6.42 -24.57 -12.57
N VAL A 165 5.51 -23.60 -12.54
CA VAL A 165 5.07 -22.89 -11.34
C VAL A 165 3.55 -22.80 -11.30
N ILE A 166 2.98 -22.78 -10.10
CA ILE A 166 1.56 -22.48 -9.86
C ILE A 166 1.43 -20.97 -9.82
N ALA A 167 0.62 -20.42 -10.71
CA ALA A 167 0.43 -18.98 -10.86
C ALA A 167 -1.04 -18.62 -10.70
N ARG A 168 -1.32 -17.57 -9.92
CA ARG A 168 -2.68 -17.05 -9.71
C ARG A 168 -2.68 -15.52 -9.76
N PHE A 169 -3.78 -14.96 -10.25
CA PHE A 169 -4.08 -13.54 -10.10
C PHE A 169 -4.87 -13.28 -8.82
N TYR A 170 -4.44 -12.26 -8.09
CA TYR A 170 -5.09 -11.71 -6.90
C TYR A 170 -5.56 -12.73 -5.85
N PRO A 171 -4.80 -13.82 -5.54
CA PRO A 171 -5.17 -14.66 -4.40
C PRO A 171 -5.07 -13.83 -3.12
N ARG A 172 -5.96 -14.04 -2.16
CA ARG A 172 -5.98 -13.26 -0.91
C ARG A 172 -5.03 -13.87 0.13
N THR A 173 -4.56 -13.06 1.07
CA THR A 173 -3.98 -13.56 2.32
C THR A 173 -5.02 -14.37 3.13
N GLN A 174 -4.58 -15.26 4.01
CA GLN A 174 -5.40 -16.03 4.95
C GLN A 174 -6.07 -15.16 6.00
N ASP A 175 -5.36 -14.11 6.46
CA ASP A 175 -5.95 -13.18 7.41
C ASP A 175 -7.30 -12.69 6.88
N ALA A 176 -8.28 -12.71 7.78
CA ALA A 176 -9.67 -12.46 7.44
C ALA A 176 -9.77 -11.14 6.69
N TYR A 177 -10.32 -11.21 5.48
CA TYR A 177 -10.87 -10.03 4.85
C TYR A 177 -12.04 -9.65 5.76
N VAL A 178 -11.87 -8.63 6.59
CA VAL A 178 -12.87 -8.27 7.59
C VAL A 178 -14.11 -7.80 6.83
N ASN A 179 -15.08 -8.70 6.68
CA ASN A 179 -16.46 -8.37 6.40
C ASN A 179 -17.15 -8.37 7.78
N PRO A 180 -17.18 -7.22 8.48
CA PRO A 180 -17.41 -7.16 9.92
C PRO A 180 -18.79 -7.61 10.39
N ASN A 181 -19.64 -8.15 9.51
CA ASN A 181 -20.98 -8.63 9.82
C ASN A 181 -21.25 -10.09 9.39
N ILE A 182 -20.24 -10.86 8.99
CA ILE A 182 -20.44 -12.27 8.62
C ILE A 182 -19.51 -13.18 9.44
N PRO A 183 -20.05 -14.09 10.27
CA PRO A 183 -19.27 -15.10 10.97
C PRO A 183 -18.51 -16.03 10.02
N GLU A 184 -17.34 -16.49 10.44
CA GLU A 184 -16.55 -17.48 9.70
C GLU A 184 -17.37 -18.75 9.45
N GLY A 185 -17.57 -19.11 8.18
CA GLY A 185 -18.37 -20.27 7.76
C GLY A 185 -19.85 -20.00 7.47
N GLU A 186 -20.37 -18.78 7.67
CA GLU A 186 -21.75 -18.42 7.31
C GLU A 186 -21.93 -17.79 5.92
N ASP A 187 -20.86 -17.65 5.13
CA ASP A 187 -20.96 -17.15 3.77
C ASP A 187 -21.40 -18.26 2.79
N ALA A 188 -22.64 -18.16 2.31
CA ALA A 188 -22.83 -18.27 0.86
C ALA A 188 -22.09 -17.07 0.25
N GLU A 189 -20.78 -17.22 0.14
CA GLU A 189 -19.85 -16.28 -0.47
C GLU A 189 -20.51 -15.78 -1.77
N ARG A 190 -20.65 -14.45 -1.96
CA ARG A 190 -21.19 -13.94 -3.23
C ARG A 190 -20.41 -14.65 -4.34
N ALA A 191 -21.08 -15.26 -5.32
CA ALA A 191 -20.41 -16.15 -6.29
C ALA A 191 -19.18 -15.50 -6.99
N GLU A 192 -19.14 -14.17 -7.05
CA GLU A 192 -18.05 -13.32 -7.55
C GLU A 192 -16.80 -13.23 -6.65
N ASN A 193 -16.92 -13.52 -5.36
CA ASN A 193 -15.84 -13.55 -4.36
C ASN A 193 -15.32 -14.98 -4.09
N ALA A 194 -16.17 -15.99 -4.29
CA ALA A 194 -15.83 -17.42 -4.16
C ALA A 194 -14.80 -17.94 -5.17
N ARG A 195 -14.40 -17.08 -6.11
CA ARG A 195 -13.34 -17.37 -7.07
C ARG A 195 -11.92 -17.15 -6.52
N TRP A 196 -11.76 -16.40 -5.43
CA TRP A 196 -10.42 -15.97 -5.00
C TRP A 196 -9.83 -16.92 -3.99
N GLU A 197 -8.93 -17.78 -4.49
CA GLU A 197 -8.14 -18.67 -3.67
C GLU A 197 -7.29 -17.92 -2.63
N ARG A 198 -6.92 -18.61 -1.55
CA ARG A 198 -6.05 -18.07 -0.51
C ARG A 198 -4.60 -18.45 -0.78
N LEU A 199 -3.71 -17.48 -0.81
CA LEU A 199 -2.30 -17.63 -1.19
C LEU A 199 -1.60 -18.74 -0.39
N LEU A 200 -1.65 -18.67 0.95
CA LEU A 200 -1.06 -19.71 1.80
C LEU A 200 -1.80 -21.06 1.70
N SER A 201 -3.09 -21.10 1.33
CA SER A 201 -3.79 -22.38 1.09
C SER A 201 -3.23 -23.07 -0.14
N ILE A 202 -3.03 -22.33 -1.24
CA ILE A 202 -2.42 -22.86 -2.47
C ILE A 202 -1.03 -23.41 -2.17
N ALA A 203 -0.22 -22.70 -1.37
CA ALA A 203 1.11 -23.15 -0.98
C ALA A 203 1.12 -24.40 -0.08
N ARG A 204 0.06 -24.62 0.71
CA ARG A 204 -0.10 -25.79 1.58
C ARG A 204 -0.73 -26.98 0.86
N ASP A 205 -1.47 -26.74 -0.22
CA ASP A 205 -2.08 -27.80 -1.01
C ASP A 205 -1.03 -28.60 -1.78
N THR A 206 -0.98 -29.91 -1.50
CA THR A 206 -0.06 -30.87 -2.12
C THR A 206 -0.66 -31.59 -3.32
N ALA A 207 -1.92 -31.31 -3.68
CA ALA A 207 -2.56 -31.89 -4.87
C ALA A 207 -1.74 -31.58 -6.13
N ASN A 208 -1.19 -30.37 -6.23
CA ASN A 208 -0.32 -29.91 -7.32
C ASN A 208 1.17 -30.27 -7.15
N GLY A 209 1.49 -31.22 -6.27
CA GLY A 209 2.86 -31.58 -5.91
C GLY A 209 3.59 -30.44 -5.21
N ASP A 210 4.91 -30.43 -5.31
CA ASP A 210 5.77 -29.45 -4.64
C ASP A 210 6.02 -28.18 -5.44
N ARG A 211 5.34 -27.92 -6.58
CA ARG A 211 5.66 -26.76 -7.44
C ARG A 211 5.68 -25.43 -6.65
N PRO A 212 6.59 -24.50 -6.96
CA PRO A 212 6.56 -23.16 -6.41
C PRO A 212 5.25 -22.45 -6.73
N VAL A 213 4.79 -21.61 -5.82
CA VAL A 213 3.57 -20.80 -5.96
C VAL A 213 3.97 -19.34 -6.12
N MET A 214 3.43 -18.66 -7.12
CA MET A 214 3.65 -17.24 -7.34
C MET A 214 2.35 -16.50 -7.63
N THR A 215 2.37 -15.19 -7.35
CA THR A 215 1.29 -14.28 -7.77
C THR A 215 1.72 -13.51 -9.00
N SER A 216 1.18 -13.84 -10.15
CA SER A 216 1.53 -13.16 -11.41
C SER A 216 0.99 -11.74 -11.45
N GLU A 217 -0.09 -11.50 -10.69
CA GLU A 217 -0.64 -10.19 -10.35
C GLU A 217 -1.17 -10.26 -8.91
N TYR A 218 -0.85 -9.25 -8.09
CA TYR A 218 -1.41 -9.06 -6.76
C TYR A 218 -1.31 -7.58 -6.35
N ALA A 219 -1.87 -7.23 -5.20
CA ALA A 219 -1.78 -5.89 -4.63
C ALA A 219 -2.12 -4.78 -5.64
N HIS A 220 -3.31 -4.89 -6.26
CA HIS A 220 -3.78 -3.94 -7.27
C HIS A 220 -3.70 -2.49 -6.77
N ALA A 221 -2.91 -1.66 -7.44
CA ALA A 221 -2.43 -0.37 -6.93
C ALA A 221 -3.23 0.85 -7.46
N MET A 222 -4.45 0.62 -7.96
CA MET A 222 -5.34 1.65 -8.50
C MET A 222 -5.74 2.72 -7.50
N GLY A 223 -5.46 3.98 -7.85
CA GLY A 223 -5.76 5.13 -7.00
C GLY A 223 -5.05 5.05 -5.63
N ASN A 224 -5.81 5.21 -4.54
CA ASN A 224 -5.33 5.05 -3.17
C ASN A 224 -5.54 3.60 -2.70
N ALA A 225 -4.48 2.79 -2.76
CA ALA A 225 -4.55 1.34 -2.65
C ALA A 225 -3.33 0.73 -1.92
N MET A 226 -3.10 -0.56 -2.14
CA MET A 226 -2.10 -1.40 -1.44
C MET A 226 -2.28 -1.47 0.08
N GLY A 227 -3.53 -1.45 0.54
CA GLY A 227 -3.83 -1.94 1.89
C GLY A 227 -3.36 -3.39 2.03
N ASN A 228 -2.91 -3.79 3.22
CA ASN A 228 -2.41 -5.12 3.58
C ASN A 228 -1.21 -5.68 2.78
N PHE A 229 -0.41 -4.82 2.15
CA PHE A 229 0.73 -5.26 1.33
C PHE A 229 1.80 -6.03 2.13
N LYS A 230 2.01 -5.65 3.40
CA LYS A 230 2.94 -6.31 4.31
C LYS A 230 2.53 -7.77 4.58
N GLU A 231 1.25 -8.02 4.77
CA GLU A 231 0.68 -9.33 5.12
C GLU A 231 0.93 -10.37 4.01
N TYR A 232 0.89 -9.95 2.73
CA TYR A 232 1.32 -10.81 1.63
C TYR A 232 2.75 -11.29 1.81
N TRP A 233 3.67 -10.42 2.22
CA TRP A 233 5.07 -10.77 2.40
C TRP A 233 5.35 -11.54 3.66
N ASP A 234 4.59 -11.29 4.72
CA ASP A 234 4.62 -12.15 5.90
C ASP A 234 4.26 -13.59 5.52
N GLU A 235 3.21 -13.78 4.71
CA GLU A 235 2.88 -15.10 4.15
C GLU A 235 3.98 -15.63 3.25
N ILE A 236 4.43 -14.89 2.23
CA ILE A 236 5.48 -15.33 1.29
C ILE A 236 6.76 -15.80 2.02
N TYR A 237 7.16 -15.13 3.09
CA TYR A 237 8.31 -15.53 3.90
C TYR A 237 8.00 -16.69 4.86
N SER A 238 6.73 -16.95 5.21
CA SER A 238 6.33 -18.05 6.08
C SER A 238 6.40 -19.44 5.43
N HIS A 239 6.46 -19.53 4.10
CA HIS A 239 6.43 -20.81 3.39
C HIS A 239 7.48 -20.92 2.27
N PRO A 240 8.30 -22.00 2.21
CA PRO A 240 9.37 -22.11 1.22
C PRO A 240 8.88 -22.13 -0.23
N ARG A 241 7.68 -22.70 -0.48
CA ARG A 241 7.04 -22.77 -1.81
C ARG A 241 6.65 -21.42 -2.41
N MET A 242 6.44 -20.39 -1.60
CA MET A 242 5.99 -19.10 -2.12
C MET A 242 7.14 -18.32 -2.72
N LEU A 243 7.13 -18.17 -4.03
CA LEU A 243 8.17 -17.50 -4.80
C LEU A 243 8.09 -15.98 -4.69
N GLY A 244 6.97 -15.41 -4.24
CA GLY A 244 6.66 -13.99 -4.35
C GLY A 244 5.78 -13.73 -5.56
N GLY A 245 5.93 -12.58 -6.21
CA GLY A 245 5.07 -12.23 -7.33
C GLY A 245 5.27 -10.82 -7.85
N PHE A 246 4.30 -10.34 -8.63
CA PHE A 246 4.35 -9.08 -9.35
C PHE A 246 3.16 -8.17 -9.01
N ILE A 247 3.43 -7.00 -8.45
CA ILE A 247 2.41 -5.96 -8.18
C ILE A 247 1.71 -5.59 -9.49
N TRP A 248 0.41 -5.33 -9.46
CA TRP A 248 -0.32 -4.70 -10.56
C TRP A 248 -0.59 -3.22 -10.26
N ASP A 249 0.06 -2.24 -10.88
CA ASP A 249 1.21 -2.35 -11.79
C ASP A 249 2.20 -1.16 -11.59
N TRP A 250 3.17 -0.99 -12.48
CA TRP A 250 4.23 -0.01 -12.29
C TRP A 250 3.74 1.44 -12.38
N ALA A 251 3.12 1.84 -13.49
CA ALA A 251 2.83 3.24 -13.79
C ALA A 251 1.42 3.43 -14.38
N ASP A 252 0.73 4.50 -13.95
CA ASP A 252 -0.58 4.85 -14.50
C ASP A 252 -0.52 5.08 -16.01
N GLN A 253 -1.47 4.51 -16.77
CA GLN A 253 -1.52 4.62 -18.22
C GLN A 253 -2.25 5.88 -18.72
N GLY A 254 -2.04 7.02 -18.05
CA GLY A 254 -2.57 8.33 -18.42
C GLY A 254 -1.84 8.96 -19.59
N ILE A 255 -2.58 9.69 -20.42
CA ILE A 255 -2.05 10.42 -21.57
C ILE A 255 -2.22 11.92 -21.31
N TYR A 256 -1.16 12.70 -21.53
CA TYR A 256 -1.19 14.14 -21.33
C TYR A 256 -1.91 14.85 -22.46
N GLN A 257 -2.95 15.60 -22.10
CA GLN A 257 -3.72 16.42 -23.01
C GLN A 257 -3.62 17.89 -22.60
N LYS A 258 -3.19 18.75 -23.52
CA LYS A 258 -3.19 20.19 -23.30
C LYS A 258 -4.60 20.75 -23.51
N LEU A 259 -5.15 21.39 -22.48
CA LEU A 259 -6.44 22.05 -22.49
C LEU A 259 -6.37 23.43 -23.19
N PRO A 260 -7.53 23.99 -23.63
CA PRO A 260 -7.57 25.31 -24.28
C PRO A 260 -6.98 26.46 -23.46
N ASP A 261 -7.03 26.36 -22.13
CA ASP A 261 -6.45 27.34 -21.19
C ASP A 261 -4.97 27.11 -20.88
N GLY A 262 -4.34 26.11 -21.52
CA GLY A 262 -2.92 25.80 -21.38
C GLY A 262 -2.58 24.80 -20.26
N ARG A 263 -3.54 24.40 -19.43
CA ARG A 263 -3.32 23.35 -18.42
C ARG A 263 -3.11 21.99 -19.08
N ILE A 264 -2.40 21.10 -18.39
CA ILE A 264 -2.25 19.69 -18.80
C ILE A 264 -3.23 18.86 -17.98
N GLN A 265 -4.10 18.14 -18.68
CA GLN A 265 -4.95 17.09 -18.12
C GLN A 265 -4.24 15.75 -18.28
N VAL A 266 -4.32 14.91 -17.25
CA VAL A 266 -3.97 13.48 -17.35
C VAL A 266 -5.24 12.74 -17.75
N SER A 267 -5.36 12.40 -19.02
CA SER A 267 -6.57 11.85 -19.62
C SER A 267 -6.60 10.32 -19.56
N TYR A 268 -7.79 9.74 -19.41
CA TYR A 268 -8.05 8.30 -19.41
C TYR A 268 -9.23 7.93 -20.34
N GLY A 269 -9.68 6.66 -20.30
CA GLY A 269 -10.77 6.18 -21.14
C GLY A 269 -12.04 7.04 -21.07
N GLY A 270 -12.54 7.47 -22.22
CA GLY A 270 -13.68 8.38 -22.36
C GLY A 270 -13.31 9.85 -22.60
N ASP A 271 -12.13 10.31 -22.18
CA ASP A 271 -11.68 11.70 -22.40
C ASP A 271 -11.36 11.98 -23.88
N PHE A 272 -11.16 10.92 -24.69
CA PHE A 272 -10.95 10.99 -26.13
C PHE A 272 -12.24 10.76 -26.94
N GLY A 273 -13.39 10.60 -26.27
CA GLY A 273 -14.67 10.27 -26.89
C GLY A 273 -14.83 8.79 -27.27
N ASP A 274 -13.89 7.93 -26.89
CA ASP A 274 -13.88 6.48 -27.11
C ASP A 274 -15.00 5.76 -26.36
N LYS A 275 -15.68 4.82 -27.05
CA LYS A 275 -16.79 4.02 -26.52
C LYS A 275 -16.82 2.61 -27.16
N PRO A 276 -17.04 1.53 -26.39
CA PRO A 276 -17.08 1.50 -24.91
C PRO A 276 -15.70 1.75 -24.29
N ASN A 277 -15.65 2.15 -23.01
CA ASN A 277 -14.41 2.35 -22.24
C ASN A 277 -14.59 1.95 -20.77
N LEU A 278 -13.48 1.77 -20.04
CA LEU A 278 -13.44 1.44 -18.61
C LEU A 278 -12.93 2.58 -17.72
N LYS A 279 -13.02 3.83 -18.19
CA LYS A 279 -12.63 5.03 -17.43
C LYS A 279 -11.22 4.94 -16.83
N ALA A 280 -11.08 5.24 -15.54
CA ALA A 280 -9.83 5.26 -14.80
C ALA A 280 -9.27 3.85 -14.47
N PHE A 281 -9.87 2.76 -14.98
CA PHE A 281 -9.35 1.41 -14.75
C PHE A 281 -7.94 1.18 -15.33
N CYS A 282 -7.43 2.11 -16.13
CA CYS A 282 -6.05 2.13 -16.63
C CYS A 282 -5.04 2.85 -15.70
N PHE A 283 -5.48 3.36 -14.54
CA PHE A 283 -4.64 4.05 -13.55
C PHE A 283 -4.37 3.12 -12.36
N ASN A 284 -3.45 2.18 -12.55
CA ASN A 284 -3.14 1.12 -11.59
C ASN A 284 -1.72 1.22 -11.02
N GLY A 285 -1.03 2.33 -11.25
CA GLY A 285 0.41 2.44 -11.02
C GLY A 285 0.80 2.66 -9.57
N VAL A 286 1.90 2.02 -9.16
CA VAL A 286 2.67 2.40 -7.97
C VAL A 286 3.22 3.82 -8.11
N VAL A 287 3.59 4.24 -9.32
CA VAL A 287 3.94 5.62 -9.67
C VAL A 287 2.95 6.23 -10.65
N LEU A 288 2.89 7.57 -10.71
CA LEU A 288 2.08 8.27 -11.70
C LEU A 288 2.65 8.11 -13.12
N SER A 289 1.91 8.54 -14.15
CA SER A 289 2.31 8.37 -15.56
C SER A 289 3.68 8.97 -15.90
N ASP A 290 4.05 10.10 -15.29
CA ASP A 290 5.38 10.73 -15.42
C ASP A 290 6.44 10.18 -14.47
N ARG A 291 6.13 9.09 -13.75
CA ARG A 291 6.95 8.47 -12.71
C ARG A 291 7.13 9.35 -11.46
N SER A 292 6.25 10.32 -11.25
CA SER A 292 6.14 10.98 -9.94
C SER A 292 5.73 9.95 -8.89
N LEU A 293 6.38 10.00 -7.72
CA LEU A 293 6.20 9.01 -6.67
C LEU A 293 4.84 9.20 -5.98
N THR A 294 4.21 8.10 -5.61
CA THR A 294 3.02 8.08 -4.74
C THR A 294 3.39 7.50 -3.37
N PRO A 295 2.58 7.69 -2.32
CA PRO A 295 2.81 7.03 -1.02
C PRO A 295 2.94 5.50 -1.11
N LYS A 296 2.32 4.88 -2.14
CA LYS A 296 2.43 3.43 -2.38
C LYS A 296 3.88 3.02 -2.66
N TYR A 297 4.68 3.87 -3.30
CA TYR A 297 6.09 3.61 -3.59
C TYR A 297 6.92 3.39 -2.31
N GLU A 298 6.66 4.18 -1.26
CA GLU A 298 7.36 4.05 0.02
C GLU A 298 6.97 2.75 0.75
N GLU A 299 5.69 2.35 0.67
CA GLU A 299 5.22 1.07 1.19
C GLU A 299 5.87 -0.11 0.44
N VAL A 300 5.96 -0.05 -0.89
CA VAL A 300 6.72 -1.04 -1.68
C VAL A 300 8.15 -1.11 -1.18
N LYS A 301 8.84 0.04 -1.11
CA LYS A 301 10.24 0.11 -0.69
C LYS A 301 10.45 -0.52 0.69
N LYS A 302 9.57 -0.23 1.66
CA LYS A 302 9.65 -0.75 3.03
C LYS A 302 9.40 -2.24 3.09
N VAL A 303 8.32 -2.73 2.46
CA VAL A 303 7.93 -4.15 2.52
C VAL A 303 8.90 -5.03 1.72
N TYR A 304 9.42 -4.53 0.59
CA TYR A 304 10.39 -5.25 -0.25
C TYR A 304 11.83 -5.21 0.28
N GLN A 305 12.09 -4.50 1.38
CA GLN A 305 13.46 -4.30 1.84
C GLN A 305 14.19 -5.64 2.08
N PRO A 306 15.46 -5.77 1.62
CA PRO A 306 16.18 -7.05 1.67
C PRO A 306 16.75 -7.41 3.05
N PHE A 307 16.38 -6.68 4.10
CA PHE A 307 16.91 -6.87 5.44
C PHE A 307 15.76 -6.85 6.45
N LEU A 308 15.71 -7.86 7.31
CA LEU A 308 14.83 -7.86 8.48
C LEU A 308 15.64 -7.37 9.68
N ILE A 309 15.12 -6.35 10.37
CA ILE A 309 15.73 -5.76 11.56
C ILE A 309 14.76 -5.98 12.71
N GLU A 310 15.20 -6.63 13.77
CA GLU A 310 14.37 -6.94 14.94
C GLU A 310 15.06 -6.41 16.20
N LEU A 311 14.32 -5.70 17.06
CA LEU A 311 14.83 -5.34 18.38
C LEU A 311 14.72 -6.56 19.30
N LEU A 312 15.84 -6.94 19.94
CA LEU A 312 15.88 -8.06 20.86
C LEU A 312 15.44 -7.62 22.28
N PRO A 313 14.79 -8.53 23.05
CA PRO A 313 14.42 -8.26 24.43
C PRO A 313 15.62 -7.82 25.26
N GLN A 314 15.42 -6.76 26.05
CA GLN A 314 16.48 -6.18 26.88
C GLN A 314 16.52 -6.86 28.25
N ALA A 315 17.67 -7.43 28.63
CA ALA A 315 17.87 -7.89 30.00
C ALA A 315 18.08 -6.68 30.95
N ALA A 316 17.62 -6.78 32.21
CA ALA A 316 17.66 -5.67 33.17
C ALA A 316 19.07 -5.06 33.37
N ASN A 317 20.12 -5.90 33.25
CA ASN A 317 21.52 -5.52 33.49
C ASN A 317 22.26 -5.11 32.21
N GLU A 318 21.62 -5.18 31.05
CA GLU A 318 22.26 -4.98 29.76
C GLU A 318 22.39 -3.49 29.42
N LYS A 319 23.59 -3.03 29.07
CA LYS A 319 23.85 -1.59 28.87
C LYS A 319 23.43 -1.12 27.47
N ASP A 320 23.68 -1.94 26.47
CA ASP A 320 23.50 -1.61 25.06
C ASP A 320 22.21 -2.22 24.53
N LEU A 321 21.55 -1.53 23.61
CA LEU A 321 20.42 -2.12 22.90
C LEU A 321 20.96 -3.20 21.95
N ARG A 322 20.17 -4.24 21.67
CA ARG A 322 20.56 -5.27 20.71
C ARG A 322 19.51 -5.42 19.63
N ILE A 323 19.98 -5.53 18.39
CA ILE A 323 19.14 -5.88 17.26
C ILE A 323 19.61 -7.21 16.67
N ARG A 324 18.69 -7.95 16.04
CA ARG A 324 19.01 -9.01 15.10
C ARG A 324 18.82 -8.47 13.69
N LEU A 325 19.84 -8.59 12.86
CA LEU A 325 19.80 -8.27 11.44
C LEU A 325 19.85 -9.57 10.64
N THR A 326 18.84 -9.82 9.82
CA THR A 326 18.78 -10.98 8.91
C THR A 326 18.93 -10.51 7.46
N ASN A 327 19.90 -11.07 6.75
CA ASN A 327 20.13 -10.78 5.35
C ASN A 327 19.21 -11.63 4.45
N ARG A 328 18.18 -11.00 3.88
CA ARG A 328 17.24 -11.64 2.94
C ARG A 328 17.63 -11.45 1.47
N GLN A 329 18.81 -10.88 1.18
CA GLN A 329 19.37 -10.93 -0.18
C GLN A 329 19.65 -12.39 -0.58
N HIS A 330 19.70 -12.65 -1.89
CA HIS A 330 19.92 -14.00 -2.42
C HIS A 330 21.40 -14.31 -2.71
N HIS A 331 22.21 -13.29 -3.01
CA HIS A 331 23.59 -13.47 -3.46
C HIS A 331 24.61 -12.51 -2.82
N LEU A 332 24.17 -11.35 -2.30
CA LEU A 332 25.06 -10.33 -1.72
C LEU A 332 25.08 -10.41 -0.19
N SER A 333 26.27 -10.28 0.39
CA SER A 333 26.45 -10.06 1.83
C SER A 333 26.09 -8.62 2.22
N THR A 334 26.24 -8.30 3.51
CA THR A 334 26.11 -6.93 4.03
C THR A 334 27.34 -6.04 3.78
N GLU A 335 28.41 -6.56 3.19
CA GLU A 335 29.66 -5.81 2.96
C GLU A 335 29.48 -4.44 2.26
N PRO A 336 28.63 -4.30 1.23
CA PRO A 336 28.42 -3.02 0.54
C PRO A 336 27.65 -1.96 1.36
N TYR A 337 27.15 -2.31 2.53
CA TYR A 337 26.28 -1.47 3.33
C TYR A 337 26.96 -1.03 4.63
N GLU A 338 26.50 0.10 5.18
CA GLU A 338 26.79 0.55 6.53
C GLU A 338 25.50 0.62 7.34
N LEU A 339 25.62 0.41 8.66
CA LEU A 339 24.49 0.55 9.58
C LEU A 339 24.60 1.89 10.29
N SER A 340 23.53 2.69 10.23
CA SER A 340 23.39 3.91 11.02
C SER A 340 22.16 3.80 11.91
N TRP A 341 22.17 4.50 13.03
CA TRP A 341 21.01 4.58 13.90
C TRP A 341 20.84 5.98 14.47
N VAL A 342 19.59 6.33 14.80
CA VAL A 342 19.20 7.61 15.40
C VAL A 342 18.25 7.34 16.56
N LEU A 343 18.45 8.03 17.67
CA LEU A 343 17.49 8.10 18.76
C LEU A 343 16.68 9.39 18.67
N CYS A 344 15.36 9.23 18.72
CA CYS A 344 14.41 10.33 18.72
C CYS A 344 13.74 10.45 20.11
N GLN A 345 13.69 11.66 20.65
CA GLN A 345 12.92 12.02 21.84
C GLN A 345 11.81 12.99 21.47
N GLU A 346 10.55 12.63 21.71
CA GLU A 346 9.40 13.47 21.34
C GLU A 346 9.46 13.94 19.87
N GLY A 347 9.89 13.05 18.98
CA GLY A 347 10.03 13.32 17.54
C GLY A 347 11.28 14.11 17.13
N LYS A 348 12.17 14.47 18.07
CA LYS A 348 13.43 15.17 17.77
C LYS A 348 14.60 14.23 17.85
N GLU A 349 15.47 14.25 16.85
CA GLU A 349 16.75 13.53 16.87
C GLU A 349 17.65 14.10 17.98
N VAL A 350 18.19 13.23 18.84
CA VAL A 350 19.01 13.65 20.00
C VAL A 350 20.36 12.95 20.09
N GLU A 351 20.56 11.89 19.31
CA GLU A 351 21.78 11.10 19.22
C GLU A 351 21.74 10.28 17.92
N ASP A 352 22.82 10.27 17.16
CA ASP A 352 22.99 9.50 15.92
C ASP A 352 24.41 8.94 15.83
N TRP A 353 24.57 7.79 15.16
CA TRP A 353 25.87 7.15 14.98
C TRP A 353 25.90 6.16 13.79
N THR A 354 27.10 5.90 13.26
CA THR A 354 27.37 4.78 12.34
C THR A 354 28.01 3.63 13.11
N GLU A 355 27.32 2.50 13.18
CA GLU A 355 27.74 1.33 13.94
C GLU A 355 28.50 0.34 13.06
N TYR A 356 29.34 -0.49 13.68
CA TYR A 356 29.96 -1.60 12.97
C TYR A 356 28.90 -2.59 12.46
N LEU A 357 28.90 -2.83 11.15
CA LEU A 357 28.07 -3.84 10.50
C LEU A 357 28.94 -5.06 10.15
N PRO A 358 28.77 -6.22 10.81
CA PRO A 358 29.46 -7.45 10.42
C PRO A 358 29.05 -7.89 9.01
N VAL A 359 29.93 -8.65 8.35
CA VAL A 359 29.59 -9.32 7.09
C VAL A 359 28.66 -10.50 7.38
N ILE A 360 27.41 -10.39 6.94
CA ILE A 360 26.35 -11.39 7.08
C ILE A 360 26.06 -11.95 5.69
N GLN A 361 26.24 -13.25 5.49
CA GLN A 361 26.01 -13.88 4.18
C GLN A 361 24.51 -13.96 3.85
N PRO A 362 24.14 -14.13 2.57
CA PRO A 362 22.76 -14.37 2.16
C PRO A 362 22.06 -15.47 2.99
N GLY A 363 20.92 -15.14 3.58
CA GLY A 363 20.12 -16.05 4.40
C GLY A 363 20.56 -16.18 5.86
N GLU A 364 21.68 -15.56 6.26
CA GLU A 364 22.17 -15.58 7.64
C GLU A 364 21.67 -14.39 8.46
N SER A 365 21.85 -14.49 9.78
CA SER A 365 21.53 -13.43 10.74
C SER A 365 22.68 -13.19 11.70
N ALA A 366 22.83 -11.96 12.19
CA ALA A 366 23.74 -11.63 13.29
C ALA A 366 23.09 -10.69 14.30
N GLU A 367 23.55 -10.75 15.55
CA GLU A 367 23.20 -9.77 16.57
C GLU A 367 24.18 -8.60 16.53
N ILE A 368 23.66 -7.38 16.62
CA ILE A 368 24.43 -6.14 16.60
C ILE A 368 24.08 -5.35 17.86
N ALA A 369 25.10 -4.96 18.62
CA ALA A 369 24.97 -4.05 19.75
C ALA A 369 24.87 -2.62 19.24
N ILE A 370 23.88 -1.88 19.73
CA ILE A 370 23.65 -0.46 19.46
C ILE A 370 24.11 0.31 20.70
N HIS A 371 25.25 0.96 20.57
CA HIS A 371 25.93 1.61 21.69
C HIS A 371 25.36 3.00 22.02
N SER A 372 24.11 3.08 22.48
CA SER A 372 23.58 4.29 23.12
C SER A 372 23.56 4.16 24.64
N ARG A 373 24.19 5.11 25.33
CA ARG A 373 24.16 5.20 26.79
C ARG A 373 23.05 6.11 27.32
N ARG A 374 22.37 6.87 26.45
CA ARG A 374 21.45 7.94 26.86
C ARG A 374 20.02 7.47 27.03
N TRP A 375 19.57 6.50 26.22
CA TRP A 375 18.16 6.10 26.14
C TRP A 375 17.52 5.72 27.49
N LYS A 376 18.27 5.07 28.39
CA LYS A 376 17.78 4.67 29.72
C LYS A 376 17.38 5.83 30.60
N ASN A 377 18.06 6.97 30.50
CA ASN A 377 17.78 8.14 31.33
C ASN A 377 16.83 9.14 30.66
N MET A 378 16.51 8.93 29.39
CA MET A 378 15.57 9.77 28.65
C MET A 378 14.13 9.58 29.15
N LYS A 379 13.34 10.65 29.08
CA LYS A 379 11.94 10.70 29.52
C LYS A 379 11.02 10.91 28.33
N GLY A 380 9.75 10.57 28.49
CA GLY A 380 8.76 10.73 27.43
C GLY A 380 8.89 9.68 26.33
N ASN A 381 8.41 10.00 25.14
CA ASN A 381 8.47 9.11 23.98
C ASN A 381 9.91 9.02 23.47
N VAL A 382 10.45 7.80 23.43
CA VAL A 382 11.81 7.52 22.94
C VAL A 382 11.73 6.42 21.89
N GLN A 383 12.26 6.71 20.70
CA GLN A 383 12.26 5.81 19.56
C GLN A 383 13.69 5.62 19.05
N LEU A 384 14.01 4.39 18.62
CA LEU A 384 15.24 4.04 17.91
C LEU A 384 14.89 3.82 16.44
N ARG A 385 15.55 4.52 15.55
CA ARG A 385 15.51 4.26 14.11
C ARG A 385 16.83 3.65 13.67
N VAL A 386 16.80 2.54 12.95
CA VAL A 386 17.97 1.85 12.40
C VAL A 386 17.88 1.85 10.87
N SER A 387 18.99 2.11 10.19
CA SER A 387 19.10 2.25 8.74
C SER A 387 20.26 1.42 8.19
N LEU A 388 20.07 0.79 7.03
CA LEU A 388 21.17 0.33 6.19
C LEU A 388 21.31 1.22 4.96
N ARG A 389 22.53 1.69 4.71
CA ARG A 389 22.84 2.63 3.61
C ARG A 389 23.97 2.11 2.73
N LEU A 390 23.96 2.49 1.46
CA LEU A 390 25.05 2.16 0.52
C LEU A 390 26.35 2.87 0.92
N LYS A 391 27.46 2.13 1.03
CA LYS A 391 28.79 2.71 1.27
C LYS A 391 29.32 3.49 0.06
N GLU A 392 28.94 3.07 -1.15
CA GLU A 392 29.40 3.66 -2.41
C GLU A 392 28.23 3.79 -3.39
N ALA A 393 28.39 4.67 -4.39
CA ALA A 393 27.40 4.84 -5.44
C ALA A 393 27.28 3.58 -6.31
N THR A 394 26.09 3.37 -6.87
CA THR A 394 25.76 2.29 -7.81
C THR A 394 25.12 2.89 -9.06
N LEU A 395 24.92 2.09 -10.11
CA LEU A 395 24.25 2.55 -11.34
C LEU A 395 22.85 3.14 -11.11
N TRP A 396 22.18 2.76 -10.01
CA TRP A 396 20.80 3.15 -9.72
C TRP A 396 20.65 4.06 -8.51
N ALA A 397 21.66 4.26 -7.66
CA ALA A 397 21.56 5.15 -6.51
C ALA A 397 22.92 5.67 -6.03
N GLU A 398 22.89 6.87 -5.47
CA GLU A 398 24.06 7.53 -4.89
C GLU A 398 24.55 6.85 -3.60
N LYS A 399 25.79 7.15 -3.22
CA LYS A 399 26.33 6.82 -1.90
C LYS A 399 25.42 7.35 -0.78
N GLY A 400 25.23 6.57 0.27
CA GLY A 400 24.38 6.91 1.41
C GLY A 400 22.87 6.65 1.20
N TYR A 401 22.47 6.14 0.02
CA TYR A 401 21.07 5.76 -0.23
C TYR A 401 20.60 4.70 0.77
N GLU A 402 19.49 4.96 1.44
CA GLU A 402 18.90 4.06 2.44
C GLU A 402 18.11 2.94 1.76
N ILE A 403 18.57 1.70 1.94
CA ILE A 403 18.00 0.49 1.32
C ILE A 403 16.97 -0.21 2.22
N ALA A 404 17.15 -0.09 3.53
CA ALA A 404 16.28 -0.70 4.52
C ALA A 404 16.32 0.12 5.81
N TRP A 405 15.21 0.15 6.52
CA TRP A 405 15.13 0.73 7.85
C TRP A 405 14.08 0.06 8.72
N GLU A 406 14.19 0.28 10.03
CA GLU A 406 13.15 -0.05 10.99
C GLU A 406 13.13 0.96 12.15
N GLN A 407 11.96 1.15 12.77
CA GLN A 407 11.80 1.99 13.95
C GLN A 407 11.18 1.21 15.11
N PHE A 408 11.76 1.36 16.29
CA PHE A 408 11.32 0.71 17.53
C PHE A 408 10.99 1.74 18.60
N THR A 409 9.85 1.58 19.27
CA THR A 409 9.53 2.37 20.46
C THR A 409 10.22 1.77 21.68
N LEU A 410 11.19 2.50 22.24
CA LEU A 410 11.92 2.07 23.44
C LEU A 410 11.19 2.48 24.73
N LYS A 411 10.53 3.64 24.71
CA LYS A 411 9.70 4.16 25.80
C LYS A 411 8.51 4.88 25.21
N GLN A 412 7.31 4.60 25.73
CA GLN A 412 6.13 5.38 25.41
C GLN A 412 6.05 6.61 26.31
N ALA A 413 5.59 7.74 25.75
CA ALA A 413 5.21 8.88 26.56
C ALA A 413 4.00 8.52 27.44
N ASP A 414 3.91 9.18 28.60
CA ASP A 414 2.67 9.21 29.35
C ASP A 414 1.67 10.09 28.58
N LEU A 415 0.65 9.43 28.01
CA LEU A 415 -0.44 10.08 27.26
C LEU A 415 -1.59 10.53 28.17
N SER A 416 -1.43 10.47 29.49
CA SER A 416 -2.45 10.93 30.42
C SER A 416 -2.78 12.42 30.21
N ALA A 417 -4.07 12.74 30.32
CA ALA A 417 -4.53 14.11 30.21
C ALA A 417 -3.86 14.96 31.29
N LYS A 418 -3.24 16.07 30.87
CA LYS A 418 -2.67 17.03 31.82
C LYS A 418 -3.80 17.61 32.68
N PRO A 419 -3.59 17.81 33.99
CA PRO A 419 -4.58 18.46 34.83
C PRO A 419 -5.00 19.81 34.26
N LEU A 420 -6.30 20.11 34.38
CA LEU A 420 -6.85 21.42 34.06
C LEU A 420 -6.24 22.46 35.00
N VAL A 421 -5.87 23.62 34.46
CA VAL A 421 -5.42 24.75 35.28
C VAL A 421 -6.64 25.56 35.69
N ALA A 422 -6.83 25.72 37.00
CA ALA A 422 -7.91 26.54 37.57
C ALA A 422 -7.92 27.95 36.92
N ALA A 423 -9.11 28.47 36.70
CA ALA A 423 -9.33 29.66 35.90
C ALA A 423 -10.34 30.59 36.56
N LYS A 424 -10.40 31.82 36.07
CA LYS A 424 -11.60 32.67 36.16
C LYS A 424 -11.96 33.03 34.73
N VAL A 425 -12.61 32.11 34.02
CA VAL A 425 -13.06 32.37 32.66
C VAL A 425 -14.18 33.41 32.72
N GLU A 426 -14.03 34.50 31.98
CA GLU A 426 -15.10 35.49 31.82
C GLU A 426 -16.11 34.95 30.82
N VAL A 427 -17.36 34.80 31.24
CA VAL A 427 -18.42 34.22 30.42
C VAL A 427 -19.52 35.26 30.26
N ASN A 428 -19.88 35.56 29.02
CA ASN A 428 -20.98 36.45 28.68
C ASN A 428 -21.89 35.75 27.67
N GLN A 429 -23.18 35.66 27.99
CA GLN A 429 -24.19 35.14 27.08
C GLN A 429 -25.03 36.30 26.54
N ASP A 430 -25.12 36.40 25.22
CA ASP A 430 -26.01 37.32 24.52
C ASP A 430 -26.93 36.53 23.57
N GLY A 431 -28.20 36.45 23.92
CA GLY A 431 -29.17 35.57 23.26
C GLY A 431 -28.68 34.12 23.21
N ASN A 432 -28.51 33.59 21.99
CA ASN A 432 -28.02 32.24 21.74
C ASN A 432 -26.50 32.17 21.58
N THR A 433 -25.77 33.25 21.81
CA THR A 433 -24.31 33.26 21.68
C THR A 433 -23.64 33.25 23.05
N LEU A 434 -22.73 32.32 23.28
CA LEU A 434 -21.88 32.25 24.47
C LEU A 434 -20.47 32.69 24.12
N LYS A 435 -20.04 33.82 24.68
CA LYS A 435 -18.67 34.31 24.57
C LYS A 435 -17.91 34.00 25.86
N ALA A 436 -16.78 33.31 25.73
CA ALA A 436 -15.87 33.04 26.84
C ALA A 436 -14.52 33.66 26.57
N LYS A 437 -13.94 34.32 27.57
CA LYS A 437 -12.64 34.96 27.48
C LYS A 437 -11.76 34.56 28.65
N VAL A 438 -10.52 34.22 28.36
CA VAL A 438 -9.47 34.00 29.35
C VAL A 438 -8.16 34.54 28.79
N LYS A 439 -7.57 35.52 29.49
CA LYS A 439 -6.37 36.24 29.02
C LYS A 439 -6.59 36.83 27.62
N GLN A 440 -5.77 36.45 26.64
CA GLN A 440 -5.83 36.90 25.24
C GLN A 440 -6.55 35.89 24.33
N VAL A 441 -7.18 34.86 24.93
CA VAL A 441 -7.94 33.84 24.22
C VAL A 441 -9.44 34.09 24.41
N GLU A 442 -10.19 33.99 23.32
CA GLU A 442 -11.63 34.15 23.28
C GLU A 442 -12.24 33.06 22.41
N TYR A 443 -13.32 32.46 22.89
CA TYR A 443 -14.13 31.51 22.13
C TYR A 443 -15.58 31.94 22.13
N VAL A 444 -16.25 31.71 21.01
CA VAL A 444 -17.67 32.01 20.86
C VAL A 444 -18.40 30.75 20.40
N TRP A 445 -19.43 30.36 21.12
CA TRP A 445 -20.32 29.25 20.75
C TRP A 445 -21.71 29.75 20.39
N ASP A 446 -22.36 29.09 19.43
CA ASP A 446 -23.80 29.12 19.28
C ASP A 446 -24.46 28.06 20.17
N LEU A 447 -25.29 28.51 21.11
CA LEU A 447 -26.04 27.68 22.06
C LEU A 447 -27.25 27.00 21.43
N THR A 448 -27.53 27.21 20.14
CA THR A 448 -28.58 26.47 19.42
C THR A 448 -28.00 25.23 18.75
N SER A 449 -26.98 25.40 17.93
CA SER A 449 -26.33 24.35 17.15
C SER A 449 -25.20 23.64 17.90
N GLY A 450 -24.62 24.29 18.91
CA GLY A 450 -23.43 23.84 19.61
C GLY A 450 -22.13 24.16 18.87
N ALA A 451 -22.21 24.95 17.80
CA ALA A 451 -21.08 25.29 16.96
C ALA A 451 -20.12 26.26 17.64
N VAL A 452 -18.83 26.13 17.37
CA VAL A 452 -17.82 27.15 17.68
C VAL A 452 -17.79 28.13 16.51
N LEU A 453 -18.23 29.36 16.76
CA LEU A 453 -18.34 30.44 15.79
C LEU A 453 -17.04 31.26 15.67
N SER A 454 -16.25 31.35 16.74
CA SER A 454 -14.98 32.08 16.77
C SER A 454 -14.03 31.47 17.79
N ALA A 455 -12.74 31.46 17.46
CA ALA A 455 -11.62 31.05 18.29
C ALA A 455 -10.48 32.05 18.09
N LYS A 456 -10.42 33.08 18.93
CA LYS A 456 -9.39 34.12 18.84
C LYS A 456 -8.27 33.89 19.84
N ALA A 457 -7.03 34.08 19.41
CA ALA A 457 -5.89 34.20 20.30
C ALA A 457 -5.04 35.40 19.89
N ASN A 458 -4.73 36.28 20.85
CA ASN A 458 -3.97 37.51 20.65
C ASN A 458 -4.60 38.44 19.60
N GLY A 459 -5.93 38.42 19.51
CA GLY A 459 -6.71 39.21 18.55
C GLY A 459 -6.84 38.61 17.15
N PHE A 460 -6.13 37.53 16.84
CA PHE A 460 -6.24 36.82 15.56
C PHE A 460 -7.33 35.76 15.62
N GLU A 461 -8.18 35.71 14.61
CA GLU A 461 -9.16 34.64 14.40
C GLU A 461 -8.43 33.41 13.86
N TRP A 462 -8.66 32.26 14.49
CA TRP A 462 -8.03 30.98 14.12
C TRP A 462 -9.00 30.02 13.46
N ILE A 463 -10.29 30.34 13.35
CA ILE A 463 -11.23 29.50 12.62
C ILE A 463 -11.96 30.31 11.56
N ASP A 464 -12.02 29.76 10.36
CA ASP A 464 -12.84 30.31 9.28
C ASP A 464 -14.28 29.76 9.37
N GLN A 465 -15.27 30.49 8.88
CA GLN A 465 -16.68 30.05 8.86
C GLN A 465 -17.23 30.13 7.44
N PRO A 466 -16.82 29.22 6.54
CA PRO A 466 -17.28 29.22 5.15
C PRO A 466 -18.79 28.96 5.09
N GLN A 467 -19.48 29.75 4.25
CA GLN A 467 -20.94 29.70 4.12
C GLN A 467 -21.46 28.37 3.55
N ASP A 468 -20.63 27.67 2.77
CA ASP A 468 -21.00 26.44 2.05
C ASP A 468 -20.81 25.17 2.89
N LEU A 469 -20.33 25.29 4.14
CA LEU A 469 -20.08 24.15 5.00
C LEU A 469 -20.95 24.20 6.28
N PRO A 470 -21.27 23.03 6.88
CA PRO A 470 -21.92 22.98 8.20
C PRO A 470 -21.23 23.81 9.31
N ALA A 471 -21.85 23.87 10.48
CA ALA A 471 -21.26 24.56 11.61
C ALA A 471 -20.12 23.75 12.27
N GLN A 472 -19.07 24.42 12.74
CA GLN A 472 -17.85 23.77 13.26
C GLN A 472 -17.98 23.35 14.73
N PRO A 473 -17.31 22.27 15.15
CA PRO A 473 -16.45 21.42 14.34
C PRO A 473 -17.22 20.30 13.63
N TYR A 474 -16.80 20.00 12.40
CA TYR A 474 -17.46 19.07 11.50
C TYR A 474 -17.32 17.63 11.97
N PHE A 475 -18.43 16.95 12.23
CA PHE A 475 -18.38 15.50 12.39
C PHE A 475 -18.09 14.81 11.05
N GLN A 476 -17.14 13.87 11.03
CA GLN A 476 -16.69 13.15 9.84
C GLN A 476 -16.93 11.65 10.02
N ALA A 477 -18.11 11.19 9.62
CA ALA A 477 -18.46 9.77 9.47
C ALA A 477 -18.40 9.28 8.00
N PHE A 478 -17.88 10.13 7.10
CA PHE A 478 -17.79 9.89 5.68
C PHE A 478 -16.39 10.25 5.15
N ARG A 479 -16.02 9.66 4.01
CA ARG A 479 -14.87 10.08 3.21
C ARG A 479 -15.24 9.98 1.73
N ALA A 480 -14.64 10.81 0.88
CA ALA A 480 -14.74 10.62 -0.56
C ALA A 480 -14.27 9.20 -0.94
N PRO A 481 -15.08 8.40 -1.67
CA PRO A 481 -14.72 7.02 -2.00
C PRO A 481 -13.44 6.94 -2.82
N THR A 482 -12.58 5.99 -2.46
CA THR A 482 -11.46 5.55 -3.30
C THR A 482 -11.95 4.64 -4.43
N ASP A 483 -11.09 4.35 -5.41
CA ASP A 483 -11.40 3.35 -6.45
C ASP A 483 -11.71 1.96 -5.87
N ASN A 484 -11.09 1.60 -4.73
CA ASN A 484 -11.38 0.34 -4.02
C ASN A 484 -12.74 0.36 -3.32
N ASP A 485 -13.17 1.52 -2.81
CA ASP A 485 -14.50 1.67 -2.19
C ASP A 485 -15.61 1.62 -3.25
N ALA A 486 -15.33 2.17 -4.43
CA ALA A 486 -16.20 2.09 -5.60
C ALA A 486 -16.17 0.67 -6.21
N GLY A 487 -15.05 0.25 -6.80
CA GLY A 487 -14.82 -1.11 -7.28
C GLY A 487 -15.87 -1.66 -8.28
N PHE A 488 -15.63 -2.87 -8.77
CA PHE A 488 -16.65 -3.61 -9.52
C PHE A 488 -17.82 -3.96 -8.59
N GLY A 489 -19.00 -3.40 -8.86
CA GLY A 489 -20.23 -3.65 -8.09
C GLY A 489 -20.65 -2.53 -7.13
N ASN A 490 -19.87 -1.44 -7.00
CA ASN A 490 -20.08 -0.38 -6.01
C ASN A 490 -20.11 -0.96 -4.58
N TRP A 491 -18.99 -1.48 -4.07
CA TRP A 491 -18.95 -2.28 -2.84
C TRP A 491 -19.34 -1.49 -1.58
N LEU A 492 -18.42 -0.70 -1.02
CA LEU A 492 -18.69 0.12 0.18
C LEU A 492 -19.35 1.45 -0.19
N ALA A 493 -18.97 2.05 -1.32
CA ALA A 493 -19.48 3.34 -1.75
C ALA A 493 -21.00 3.33 -2.02
N LYS A 494 -21.56 2.21 -2.51
CA LYS A 494 -23.02 2.05 -2.67
C LYS A 494 -23.71 2.01 -1.34
N ASP A 495 -23.18 1.23 -0.40
CA ASP A 495 -23.77 1.10 0.93
C ASP A 495 -23.75 2.45 1.64
N TRP A 496 -22.66 3.22 1.55
CA TRP A 496 -22.59 4.57 2.08
C TRP A 496 -23.63 5.50 1.45
N ARG A 497 -23.78 5.49 0.12
CA ARG A 497 -24.79 6.29 -0.58
C ARG A 497 -26.22 5.88 -0.20
N ASN A 498 -26.50 4.59 -0.14
CA ASN A 498 -27.82 4.05 0.24
C ASN A 498 -28.19 4.43 1.67
N HIS A 499 -27.20 4.51 2.57
CA HIS A 499 -27.40 4.93 3.95
C HIS A 499 -27.32 6.46 4.13
N GLN A 500 -27.11 7.24 3.05
CA GLN A 500 -26.96 8.70 3.08
C GLN A 500 -25.83 9.18 4.00
N MET A 501 -24.71 8.43 4.03
CA MET A 501 -23.56 8.75 4.89
C MET A 501 -22.93 10.11 4.54
N ASP A 502 -23.08 10.56 3.31
CA ASP A 502 -22.60 11.83 2.77
C ASP A 502 -23.54 13.02 3.06
N ALA A 503 -24.78 12.77 3.49
CA ALA A 503 -25.79 13.81 3.74
C ALA A 503 -26.67 13.50 4.97
N PRO A 504 -26.09 13.38 6.19
CA PRO A 504 -26.88 13.13 7.40
C PRO A 504 -27.80 14.30 7.74
N GLN A 505 -28.97 13.99 8.32
CA GLN A 505 -29.79 15.00 8.99
C GLN A 505 -29.21 15.28 10.38
N ILE A 506 -28.81 16.53 10.61
CA ILE A 506 -28.14 16.95 11.84
C ILE A 506 -29.17 17.56 12.79
N LYS A 507 -29.28 17.00 14.00
CA LYS A 507 -30.21 17.48 15.04
C LYS A 507 -29.46 17.74 16.36
N PRO A 508 -29.15 19.00 16.69
CA PRO A 508 -28.75 19.38 18.03
C PRO A 508 -29.86 19.04 19.04
N GLU A 509 -29.53 18.30 20.09
CA GLU A 509 -30.47 17.94 21.15
C GLU A 509 -30.26 18.78 22.41
N GLN A 510 -29.01 19.09 22.73
CA GLN A 510 -28.67 19.82 23.94
C GLN A 510 -27.39 20.62 23.74
N VAL A 511 -27.44 21.88 24.11
CA VAL A 511 -26.24 22.70 24.33
C VAL A 511 -26.39 23.35 25.68
N SER A 512 -25.40 23.16 26.55
CA SER A 512 -25.39 23.77 27.88
C SER A 512 -23.97 24.14 28.27
N TYR A 513 -23.85 25.05 29.23
CA TYR A 513 -22.55 25.39 29.79
C TYR A 513 -22.65 25.54 31.31
N LYS A 514 -21.52 25.35 31.98
CA LYS A 514 -21.37 25.62 33.40
C LYS A 514 -19.95 26.07 33.71
N THR A 515 -19.82 26.93 34.71
CA THR A 515 -18.53 27.21 35.33
C THR A 515 -18.27 26.12 36.37
N LEU A 516 -17.12 25.47 36.30
CA LEU A 516 -16.69 24.43 37.23
C LEU A 516 -16.22 25.06 38.56
N GLU A 517 -16.08 24.25 39.61
CA GLU A 517 -15.62 24.72 40.94
C GLU A 517 -14.24 25.37 40.90
N ASN A 518 -13.37 24.94 39.99
CA ASN A 518 -12.06 25.51 39.74
C ASN A 518 -12.10 26.74 38.80
N GLY A 519 -13.29 27.23 38.46
CA GLY A 519 -13.58 28.40 37.62
C GLY A 519 -13.25 28.26 36.13
N CYS A 520 -12.92 27.04 35.65
CA CYS A 520 -12.90 26.72 34.22
C CYS A 520 -14.33 26.74 33.65
N LEU A 521 -14.45 27.04 32.35
CA LEU A 521 -15.71 26.92 31.64
C LEU A 521 -15.81 25.53 31.01
N GLN A 522 -16.96 24.87 31.19
CA GLN A 522 -17.32 23.67 30.45
C GLN A 522 -18.55 23.94 29.58
N VAL A 523 -18.45 23.62 28.29
CA VAL A 523 -19.57 23.63 27.34
C VAL A 523 -19.84 22.18 26.91
N PHE A 524 -21.07 21.74 27.06
CA PHE A 524 -21.53 20.40 26.66
C PHE A 524 -22.46 20.52 25.47
N VAL A 525 -22.20 19.73 24.43
CA VAL A 525 -22.96 19.69 23.19
C VAL A 525 -23.36 18.25 22.91
N LYS A 526 -24.63 18.03 22.61
CA LYS A 526 -25.21 16.73 22.24
C LYS A 526 -25.92 16.87 20.91
N ILE A 527 -25.45 16.15 19.89
CA ILE A 527 -25.98 16.21 18.52
C ILE A 527 -26.24 14.78 18.04
N VAL A 528 -27.39 14.54 17.42
CA VAL A 528 -27.69 13.28 16.74
C VAL A 528 -27.59 13.49 15.23
N TYR A 529 -26.81 12.63 14.58
CA TYR A 529 -26.68 12.57 13.12
C TYR A 529 -27.52 11.40 12.63
N HIS A 530 -28.65 11.68 11.98
CA HIS A 530 -29.55 10.67 11.43
C HIS A 530 -29.17 10.32 9.99
N TYR A 531 -29.11 9.02 9.72
CA TYR A 531 -28.86 8.39 8.43
C TYR A 531 -30.12 7.61 8.01
N ALA A 532 -30.10 6.99 6.84
CA ALA A 532 -31.31 6.33 6.30
C ALA A 532 -31.90 5.25 7.21
N GLN A 533 -31.06 4.48 7.93
CA GLN A 533 -31.49 3.35 8.79
C GLN A 533 -30.83 3.32 10.19
N GLY A 534 -30.14 4.38 10.56
CA GLY A 534 -29.38 4.46 11.80
C GLY A 534 -29.06 5.89 12.19
N SER A 535 -28.37 6.06 13.32
CA SER A 535 -27.91 7.37 13.75
C SER A 535 -26.61 7.28 14.54
N ILE A 536 -25.88 8.39 14.63
CA ILE A 536 -24.73 8.50 15.52
C ILE A 536 -25.00 9.65 16.48
N LEU A 537 -25.10 9.32 17.76
CA LEU A 537 -25.13 10.31 18.83
C LEU A 537 -23.68 10.75 19.13
N ARG A 538 -23.42 12.05 18.98
CA ARG A 538 -22.15 12.71 19.30
C ARG A 538 -22.33 13.58 20.53
N GLU A 539 -21.53 13.32 21.56
CA GLU A 539 -21.42 14.14 22.77
C GLU A 539 -20.04 14.80 22.78
N ILE A 540 -20.01 16.12 22.86
CA ILE A 540 -18.79 16.91 22.91
C ILE A 540 -18.76 17.66 24.24
N ARG A 541 -17.62 17.61 24.91
CA ARG A 541 -17.33 18.38 26.10
C ARG A 541 -16.11 19.22 25.84
N TYR A 542 -16.34 20.53 25.73
CA TYR A 542 -15.30 21.54 25.70
C TYR A 542 -14.99 21.97 27.12
N THR A 543 -13.72 22.01 27.50
CA THR A 543 -13.29 22.60 28.78
C THR A 543 -12.21 23.64 28.52
N LEU A 544 -12.54 24.91 28.71
CA LEU A 544 -11.62 26.04 28.60
C LEU A 544 -10.99 26.32 29.96
N ASP A 545 -9.67 26.20 30.02
CA ASP A 545 -8.91 26.34 31.27
C ASP A 545 -8.20 27.68 31.44
N GLY A 546 -7.51 27.87 32.57
CA GLY A 546 -6.83 29.13 32.92
C GLY A 546 -5.63 29.48 32.03
N ARG A 547 -5.18 28.55 31.17
CA ARG A 547 -4.12 28.79 30.18
C ARG A 547 -4.69 29.32 28.86
N GLY A 548 -6.00 29.22 28.65
CA GLY A 548 -6.61 29.42 27.33
C GLY A 548 -6.54 28.17 26.45
N GLN A 549 -6.25 27.01 27.03
CA GLN A 549 -6.32 25.74 26.31
C GLN A 549 -7.77 25.25 26.29
N LEU A 550 -8.24 24.86 25.11
CA LEU A 550 -9.54 24.20 24.94
C LEU A 550 -9.35 22.68 24.87
N ASP A 551 -9.69 21.99 25.96
CA ASP A 551 -9.76 20.52 25.97
C ASP A 551 -11.07 20.07 25.31
N VAL A 552 -10.99 19.15 24.34
CA VAL A 552 -12.15 18.65 23.59
C VAL A 552 -12.25 17.15 23.77
N GLN A 553 -13.24 16.71 24.54
CA GLN A 553 -13.56 15.30 24.72
C GLN A 553 -14.81 14.95 23.91
N GLU A 554 -14.71 13.93 23.06
CA GLU A 554 -15.81 13.48 22.22
C GLU A 554 -16.17 12.01 22.48
N LYS A 555 -17.47 11.72 22.50
CA LYS A 555 -18.01 10.37 22.57
C LYS A 555 -19.00 10.17 21.43
N TYR A 556 -18.80 9.10 20.67
CA TYR A 556 -19.67 8.70 19.56
C TYR A 556 -20.40 7.42 19.94
N GLN A 557 -21.70 7.39 19.72
CA GLN A 557 -22.56 6.25 20.02
C GLN A 557 -23.39 5.93 18.76
N PRO A 558 -22.91 5.02 17.91
CA PRO A 558 -23.69 4.49 16.79
C PRO A 558 -24.92 3.74 17.28
N GLN A 559 -26.06 3.94 16.63
CA GLN A 559 -27.36 3.34 16.97
C GLN A 559 -28.10 2.91 15.69
N GLY A 560 -28.87 1.82 15.77
CA GLY A 560 -29.62 1.29 14.62
C GLY A 560 -28.73 0.53 13.64
N SER A 561 -29.13 0.52 12.36
CA SER A 561 -28.38 -0.15 11.28
C SER A 561 -27.53 0.86 10.53
N LEU A 562 -26.21 0.71 10.61
CA LEU A 562 -25.23 1.53 9.91
C LEU A 562 -24.30 0.63 9.10
N PRO A 563 -23.84 1.08 7.92
CA PRO A 563 -22.80 0.37 7.20
C PRO A 563 -21.47 0.48 7.95
N VAL A 564 -20.46 -0.24 7.49
CA VAL A 564 -19.08 -0.04 7.96
C VAL A 564 -18.72 1.42 7.78
N LEU A 565 -18.35 2.07 8.89
CA LEU A 565 -18.04 3.49 8.88
C LEU A 565 -16.68 3.73 8.19
N PRO A 566 -16.59 4.58 7.15
CA PRO A 566 -15.34 4.86 6.45
C PRO A 566 -14.30 5.59 7.31
N ARG A 567 -14.78 6.36 8.28
CA ARG A 567 -14.00 7.21 9.19
C ARG A 567 -14.87 7.54 10.40
N LEU A 568 -14.23 7.83 11.52
CA LEU A 568 -14.86 8.47 12.67
C LEU A 568 -13.92 9.54 13.20
N GLY A 569 -14.34 10.80 13.16
CA GLY A 569 -13.52 11.90 13.65
C GLY A 569 -14.17 13.26 13.45
N VAL A 570 -13.35 14.29 13.57
CA VAL A 570 -13.75 15.68 13.50
C VAL A 570 -12.82 16.46 12.56
N ALA A 571 -13.36 17.47 11.86
CA ALA A 571 -12.57 18.43 11.12
C ALA A 571 -12.86 19.87 11.60
N TRP A 572 -11.83 20.70 11.52
CA TRP A 572 -11.87 22.14 11.76
C TRP A 572 -11.29 22.83 10.52
N ILE A 573 -11.70 24.06 10.27
CA ILE A 573 -11.09 24.91 9.24
C ILE A 573 -10.48 26.09 9.98
N PHE A 574 -9.15 26.16 9.91
CA PHE A 574 -8.34 27.17 10.59
C PHE A 574 -7.95 28.31 9.65
#